data_AF-A0A1B6IK95-F1
#
_entry.id   AF-A0A1B6IK95-F1
#
_cell.length_a   1.000
_cell.length_b   1.000
_cell.length_c   1.000
_cell.angle_alpha   90.00
_cell.angle_beta   90.00
_cell.angle_gamma   90.00
#
_symmetry.space_group_name_H-M   'P 1'
#
loop_
_entity.id
_entity.type
_entity.pdbx_description
1 polymer ?
#
loop_
_entity_poly.entity_id
_entity_poly.type
_entity_poly.pdbx_seq_one_letter_code
_entity_poly.pdbx_strand_id
1 'polypeptide(L)'
;HFTHLDLVHIGPDDWMTEPALHSKQPWRAVLARRRWRTGYNAGGGPNFTDTTAMNPQFHIQIPRTSSNKCHVVVSVTQYYETQPETKKKKPLYAIGFAVYEIPHSMPRLTPQFVIDQKPLDVTNHSIAREVVTFFTLPPGDYIVVPQTNVPNCDGKFLLRILTDEQSNIWEVNEDNMVFRNISAEFLEDAVVLPDGKNLIGKLLIKYPPEVDVSQLQKILKAHWKAYLLEKPSLELCKSLIMLRDYNISGRINVLDIPVLMHMLQFWRIAFEKFDRGSHSSKTSSYNLRALLWEAGSTVSNKVLECLVLRFAKNCTVSAECFVM
;
A
#
# COMPACT_ATOMS: atom_id res chain seq x y z
N HIS A 1 17.41 -6.18 -44.94
CA HIS A 1 16.32 -6.38 -43.96
C HIS A 1 16.80 -5.87 -42.62
N PHE A 2 16.11 -4.87 -42.04
CA PHE A 2 16.37 -4.45 -40.68
C PHE A 2 15.65 -5.40 -39.72
N THR A 3 16.33 -5.85 -38.67
CA THR A 3 15.77 -6.70 -37.61
C THR A 3 15.52 -5.93 -36.31
N HIS A 4 15.96 -4.68 -36.25
CA HIS A 4 15.90 -3.83 -35.07
C HIS A 4 15.62 -2.37 -35.47
N LEU A 5 14.82 -1.67 -34.68
CA LEU A 5 14.49 -0.26 -34.83
C LEU A 5 14.57 0.39 -33.45
N ASP A 6 15.51 1.32 -33.28
CA ASP A 6 15.62 2.13 -32.07
C ASP A 6 14.88 3.45 -32.26
N LEU A 7 13.96 3.74 -31.35
CA LEU A 7 13.21 4.99 -31.33
C LEU A 7 13.68 5.81 -30.12
N VAL A 8 14.28 6.96 -30.40
CA VAL A 8 14.74 7.89 -29.36
C VAL A 8 13.77 9.06 -29.31
N HIS A 9 13.18 9.28 -28.13
CA HIS A 9 12.34 10.46 -27.91
C HIS A 9 13.22 11.69 -27.67
N ILE A 10 12.93 12.76 -28.40
CA ILE A 10 13.64 14.05 -28.32
C ILE A 10 13.09 14.82 -27.10
N GLY A 11 13.98 15.33 -26.24
CA GLY A 11 13.57 16.09 -25.07
C GLY A 11 12.90 17.42 -25.44
N PRO A 12 12.18 18.08 -24.50
CA PRO A 12 11.58 19.38 -24.76
C PRO A 12 12.64 20.44 -25.13
N ASP A 13 13.83 20.39 -24.53
CA ASP A 13 14.93 21.33 -24.82
C ASP A 13 15.46 21.17 -26.24
N ASP A 14 15.67 19.92 -26.68
CA ASP A 14 16.09 19.59 -28.03
C ASP A 14 15.01 19.93 -29.08
N TRP A 15 13.73 19.71 -28.75
CA TRP A 15 12.61 20.12 -29.60
C TRP A 15 12.51 21.64 -29.74
N MET A 16 12.73 22.39 -28.66
CA MET A 16 12.73 23.86 -28.69
C MET A 16 13.88 24.42 -29.53
N THR A 17 15.03 23.74 -29.57
CA THR A 17 16.22 24.22 -30.28
C THR A 17 16.27 23.82 -31.75
N GLU A 18 15.54 22.79 -32.18
CA GLU A 18 15.52 22.31 -33.56
C GLU A 18 14.30 22.85 -34.35
N PRO A 19 14.47 23.86 -35.23
CA PRO A 19 13.35 24.50 -35.93
C PRO A 19 12.57 23.55 -36.84
N ALA A 20 13.21 22.49 -37.37
CA ALA A 20 12.52 21.50 -38.20
C ALA A 20 11.40 20.77 -37.44
N LEU A 21 11.50 20.68 -36.11
CA LEU A 21 10.53 19.97 -35.27
C LEU A 21 9.35 20.84 -34.81
N HIS A 22 9.42 22.17 -34.95
CA HIS A 22 8.34 23.08 -34.49
C HIS A 22 7.04 22.91 -35.28
N SER A 23 7.11 22.35 -36.49
CA SER A 23 5.92 21.97 -37.28
C SER A 23 5.22 20.71 -36.76
N LYS A 24 5.85 19.96 -35.85
CA LYS A 24 5.33 18.72 -35.29
C LYS A 24 4.70 18.98 -33.92
N GLN A 25 3.59 18.31 -33.65
CA GLN A 25 2.96 18.35 -32.34
C GLN A 25 3.81 17.59 -31.32
N PRO A 26 4.16 18.19 -30.17
CA PRO A 26 4.93 17.52 -29.14
C PRO A 26 4.08 16.49 -28.40
N TRP A 27 4.70 15.39 -27.99
CA TRP A 27 4.07 14.42 -27.11
C TRP A 27 4.00 14.96 -25.67
N ARG A 28 2.90 14.69 -24.98
CA ARG A 28 2.80 14.90 -23.54
C ARG A 28 3.46 13.74 -22.84
N ALA A 29 4.29 14.00 -21.83
CA ALA A 29 5.03 12.95 -21.11
C ALA A 29 4.86 13.07 -19.60
N VAL A 30 4.54 11.94 -18.95
CA VAL A 30 4.60 11.79 -17.50
C VAL A 30 5.75 10.87 -17.13
N LEU A 31 6.59 11.34 -16.21
CA LEU A 31 7.75 10.60 -15.71
C LEU A 31 7.58 10.32 -14.22
N ALA A 32 7.68 9.05 -13.84
CA ALA A 32 7.58 8.64 -12.44
C ALA A 32 8.78 7.78 -12.03
N ARG A 33 9.62 8.31 -11.14
CA ARG A 33 10.69 7.56 -10.48
C ARG A 33 10.11 6.83 -9.28
N ARG A 34 10.09 5.50 -9.33
CA ARG A 34 9.49 4.67 -8.28
C ARG A 34 10.37 3.46 -7.98
N ARG A 35 9.91 2.63 -7.05
CA ARG A 35 10.56 1.37 -6.70
C ARG A 35 9.54 0.31 -6.33
N TRP A 36 9.86 -0.92 -6.67
CA TRP A 36 9.28 -2.11 -6.07
C TRP A 36 9.99 -2.39 -4.75
N ARG A 37 9.20 -2.75 -3.74
CA ARG A 37 9.65 -3.17 -2.41
C ARG A 37 8.96 -4.43 -1.99
N THR A 38 9.78 -5.36 -1.57
CA THR A 38 9.35 -6.64 -0.98
C THR A 38 8.43 -6.41 0.21
N GLY A 39 7.30 -7.12 0.23
CA GLY A 39 6.28 -7.01 1.27
C GLY A 39 5.38 -5.78 1.20
N TYR A 40 5.59 -4.87 0.26
CA TYR A 40 4.79 -3.64 0.13
C TYR A 40 4.11 -3.55 -1.23
N ASN A 41 4.89 -3.33 -2.29
CA ASN A 41 4.39 -3.05 -3.64
C ASN A 41 5.14 -3.82 -4.73
N ALA A 42 5.94 -4.84 -4.39
CA ALA A 42 6.56 -5.76 -5.34
C ALA A 42 5.60 -6.93 -5.64
N GLY A 43 4.50 -6.63 -6.32
CA GLY A 43 3.36 -7.54 -6.48
C GLY A 43 3.53 -8.66 -7.50
N GLY A 44 4.50 -8.55 -8.41
CA GLY A 44 4.71 -9.50 -9.49
C GLY A 44 3.71 -9.35 -10.65
N GLY A 45 3.82 -10.25 -11.63
CA GLY A 45 2.98 -10.28 -12.83
C GLY A 45 1.53 -10.72 -12.58
N PRO A 46 0.63 -10.66 -13.59
CA PRO A 46 -0.80 -10.91 -13.43
C PRO A 46 -1.17 -12.31 -12.92
N ASN A 47 -0.27 -13.28 -13.05
CA ASN A 47 -0.44 -14.64 -12.52
C ASN A 47 -0.44 -14.70 -10.97
N PHE A 48 0.01 -13.64 -10.29
CA PHE A 48 0.07 -13.56 -8.82
C PHE A 48 -1.11 -12.75 -8.29
N THR A 49 -2.33 -13.25 -8.50
CA THR A 49 -3.59 -12.53 -8.28
C THR A 49 -3.75 -11.89 -6.89
N ASP A 50 -3.19 -12.50 -5.85
CA ASP A 50 -3.21 -11.96 -4.48
C ASP A 50 -2.38 -10.67 -4.33
N THR A 51 -1.33 -10.47 -5.14
CA THR A 51 -0.33 -9.41 -4.96
C THR A 51 -0.19 -8.47 -6.15
N THR A 52 -0.64 -8.83 -7.35
CA THR A 52 -0.54 -7.99 -8.56
C THR A 52 -1.07 -6.58 -8.33
N ALA A 53 -2.24 -6.46 -7.68
CA ALA A 53 -2.88 -5.18 -7.37
C ALA A 53 -2.07 -4.28 -6.43
N MET A 54 -1.04 -4.82 -5.77
CA MET A 54 -0.19 -4.06 -4.84
C MET A 54 0.94 -3.33 -5.55
N ASN A 55 1.24 -3.67 -6.81
CA ASN A 55 2.20 -2.91 -7.61
C ASN A 55 1.79 -1.43 -7.70
N PRO A 56 2.74 -0.51 -7.96
CA PRO A 56 2.40 0.87 -8.31
C PRO A 56 1.38 0.89 -9.48
N GLN A 57 0.39 1.76 -9.40
CA GLN A 57 -0.68 1.87 -10.39
C GLN A 57 -0.72 3.29 -10.92
N PHE A 58 -0.78 3.45 -12.24
CA PHE A 58 -0.84 4.73 -12.91
C PHE A 58 -2.10 4.81 -13.76
N HIS A 59 -2.98 5.73 -13.41
CA HIS A 59 -4.23 5.95 -14.10
C HIS A 59 -4.00 6.83 -15.32
N ILE A 60 -4.52 6.42 -16.46
CA ILE A 60 -4.57 7.18 -17.72
C ILE A 60 -6.04 7.40 -18.03
N GLN A 61 -6.47 8.65 -18.03
CA GLN A 61 -7.80 9.04 -18.46
C GLN A 61 -7.71 9.79 -19.79
N ILE A 62 -8.31 9.19 -20.81
CA ILE A 62 -8.46 9.80 -22.14
C ILE A 62 -9.89 10.38 -22.19
N PRO A 63 -10.07 11.71 -22.32
CA PRO A 63 -11.39 12.34 -22.27
C PRO A 63 -12.37 11.75 -23.28
N ARG A 64 -13.56 11.36 -22.82
CA ARG A 64 -14.65 10.82 -23.68
C ARG A 64 -15.19 11.82 -24.70
N THR A 65 -14.88 13.10 -24.53
CA THR A 65 -15.17 14.15 -25.51
C THR A 65 -14.23 14.10 -26.72
N SER A 66 -13.10 13.39 -26.63
CA SER A 66 -12.23 13.14 -27.78
C SER A 66 -12.89 12.15 -28.73
N SER A 67 -13.00 12.51 -30.01
CA SER A 67 -13.38 11.57 -31.08
C SER A 67 -12.22 10.70 -31.54
N ASN A 68 -10.99 11.08 -31.19
CA ASN A 68 -9.76 10.44 -31.66
C ASN A 68 -9.31 9.37 -30.67
N LYS A 69 -8.74 8.29 -31.21
CA LYS A 69 -7.94 7.37 -30.41
C LYS A 69 -6.65 8.08 -30.01
N CYS A 70 -6.15 7.79 -28.81
CA CYS A 70 -4.89 8.30 -28.33
C CYS A 70 -3.79 7.25 -28.56
N HIS A 71 -2.68 7.68 -29.17
CA HIS A 71 -1.46 6.89 -29.20
C HIS A 71 -0.73 7.05 -27.88
N VAL A 72 -0.45 5.93 -27.21
CA VAL A 72 0.18 5.89 -25.90
C VAL A 72 1.44 5.05 -25.95
N VAL A 73 2.56 5.61 -25.50
CA VAL A 73 3.82 4.88 -25.33
C VAL A 73 4.07 4.69 -23.85
N VAL A 74 4.22 3.44 -23.42
CA VAL A 74 4.57 3.11 -22.04
C VAL A 74 5.96 2.49 -22.02
N SER A 75 6.83 3.03 -21.18
CA SER A 75 8.22 2.60 -21.02
C SER A 75 8.54 2.40 -19.54
N VAL A 76 9.04 1.22 -19.19
CA VAL A 76 9.53 0.88 -17.86
C VAL A 76 11.01 0.59 -17.95
N THR A 77 11.83 1.45 -17.33
CA THR A 77 13.29 1.31 -17.28
C THR A 77 13.71 0.97 -15.86
N GLN A 78 14.32 -0.20 -15.64
CA GLN A 78 14.89 -0.54 -14.34
C GLN A 78 16.25 0.13 -14.13
N TYR A 79 16.50 0.53 -12.89
CA TYR A 79 17.80 1.05 -12.47
C TYR A 79 18.84 -0.07 -12.47
N TYR A 80 20.06 0.26 -12.91
CA TYR A 80 21.20 -0.64 -12.88
C TYR A 80 22.44 0.14 -12.48
N GLU A 81 23.41 -0.56 -11.90
CA GLU A 81 24.71 0.01 -11.52
C GLU A 81 25.69 -0.17 -12.68
N THR A 82 26.25 0.93 -13.17
CA THR A 82 27.28 0.93 -14.21
C THR A 82 28.65 0.55 -13.64
N GLN A 83 28.92 0.94 -12.39
CA GLN A 83 30.14 0.64 -11.65
C GLN A 83 29.75 0.12 -10.26
N PRO A 84 29.61 -1.21 -10.09
CA PRO A 84 29.22 -1.75 -8.79
C PRO A 84 30.36 -1.59 -7.78
N GLU A 85 30.07 -1.05 -6.60
CA GLU A 85 31.06 -0.90 -5.51
C GLU A 85 31.56 -2.26 -4.98
N THR A 86 30.79 -3.32 -5.23
CA THR A 86 31.15 -4.69 -4.86
C THR A 86 31.32 -5.57 -6.11
N LYS A 87 32.14 -6.63 -6.02
CA LYS A 87 32.33 -7.59 -7.14
C LYS A 87 31.04 -8.35 -7.54
N LYS A 88 29.93 -8.19 -6.82
CA LYS A 88 28.65 -8.86 -7.12
C LYS A 88 27.75 -7.92 -7.91
N LYS A 89 27.70 -8.09 -9.24
CA LYS A 89 26.67 -7.46 -10.08
C LYS A 89 25.29 -8.01 -9.70
N LYS A 90 24.36 -7.14 -9.35
CA LYS A 90 22.94 -7.52 -9.24
C LYS A 90 22.39 -7.72 -10.66
N PRO A 91 21.86 -8.90 -11.01
CA PRO A 91 21.27 -9.12 -12.31
C PRO A 91 20.01 -8.25 -12.47
N LEU A 92 19.70 -7.89 -13.71
CA LEU A 92 18.44 -7.24 -14.05
C LEU A 92 17.28 -8.21 -13.81
N TYR A 93 16.17 -7.68 -13.33
CA TYR A 93 14.94 -8.45 -13.21
C TYR A 93 14.26 -8.58 -14.57
N ALA A 94 13.49 -9.65 -14.77
CA ALA A 94 12.56 -9.70 -15.88
C ALA A 94 11.40 -8.74 -15.55
N ILE A 95 11.39 -7.57 -16.20
CA ILE A 95 10.41 -6.49 -15.97
C ILE A 95 9.40 -6.43 -17.10
N GLY A 96 8.26 -5.81 -16.82
CA GLY A 96 7.22 -5.51 -17.79
C GLY A 96 6.14 -4.64 -17.16
N PHE A 97 5.00 -4.55 -17.81
CA PHE A 97 3.80 -3.93 -17.26
C PHE A 97 2.55 -4.57 -17.83
N ALA A 98 1.43 -4.39 -17.14
CA ALA A 98 0.10 -4.74 -17.62
C ALA A 98 -0.75 -3.47 -17.76
N VAL A 99 -1.67 -3.47 -18.71
CA VAL A 99 -2.65 -2.40 -18.91
C VAL A 99 -4.04 -2.99 -18.67
N TYR A 100 -4.81 -2.36 -17.79
CA TYR A 100 -6.20 -2.72 -17.52
C TYR A 100 -7.11 -1.61 -18.01
N GLU A 101 -8.18 -1.95 -18.73
CA GLU A 101 -9.31 -1.04 -18.92
C GLU A 101 -10.22 -1.16 -17.70
N ILE A 102 -10.66 -0.03 -17.15
CA ILE A 102 -11.41 -0.01 -15.91
C ILE A 102 -12.68 0.84 -16.02
N PRO A 103 -13.71 0.55 -15.20
CA PRO A 103 -14.84 1.45 -15.05
C PRO A 103 -14.41 2.80 -14.49
N HIS A 104 -15.03 3.88 -14.97
CA HIS A 104 -14.74 5.25 -14.55
C HIS A 104 -14.83 5.49 -13.03
N SER A 105 -15.71 4.73 -12.35
CA SER A 105 -15.90 4.82 -10.90
C SER A 105 -14.84 4.10 -10.07
N MET A 106 -13.92 3.36 -10.70
CA MET A 106 -12.92 2.56 -9.99
C MET A 106 -11.63 3.37 -9.81
N PRO A 107 -11.24 3.75 -8.58
CA PRO A 107 -10.03 4.55 -8.37
C PRO A 107 -8.74 3.72 -8.42
N ARG A 108 -8.83 2.41 -8.16
CA ARG A 108 -7.70 1.50 -7.95
C ARG A 108 -8.11 0.08 -8.31
N LEU A 109 -7.18 -0.69 -8.91
CA LEU A 109 -7.32 -2.14 -9.06
C LEU A 109 -7.31 -2.84 -7.70
N THR A 110 -8.28 -3.72 -7.46
CA THR A 110 -8.33 -4.59 -6.29
C THR A 110 -7.87 -6.01 -6.67
N PRO A 111 -7.43 -6.84 -5.70
CA PRO A 111 -7.14 -8.25 -5.97
C PRO A 111 -8.32 -8.99 -6.62
N GLN A 112 -9.55 -8.70 -6.16
CA GLN A 112 -10.76 -9.27 -6.74
C GLN A 112 -10.92 -8.89 -8.21
N PHE A 113 -10.71 -7.61 -8.56
CA PHE A 113 -10.77 -7.18 -9.96
C PHE A 113 -9.70 -7.88 -10.83
N VAL A 114 -8.49 -8.07 -10.32
CA VAL A 114 -7.43 -8.80 -11.06
C VAL A 114 -7.79 -10.27 -11.29
N ILE A 115 -8.54 -10.89 -10.38
CA ILE A 115 -9.06 -12.26 -10.55
C ILE A 115 -10.15 -12.29 -11.63
N ASP A 116 -11.07 -11.34 -11.57
CA ASP A 116 -12.28 -11.35 -12.40
C ASP A 116 -12.02 -10.82 -13.83
N GLN A 117 -11.10 -9.88 -13.98
CA GLN A 117 -10.82 -9.19 -15.24
C GLN A 117 -9.39 -9.40 -15.69
N LYS A 118 -9.25 -9.90 -16.91
CA LYS A 118 -7.94 -9.99 -17.56
C LYS A 118 -7.46 -8.59 -17.96
N PRO A 119 -6.14 -8.34 -17.88
CA PRO A 119 -5.58 -7.12 -18.46
C PRO A 119 -5.89 -7.05 -19.96
N LEU A 120 -6.07 -5.82 -20.45
CA LEU A 120 -6.21 -5.51 -21.87
C LEU A 120 -4.97 -5.98 -22.64
N ASP A 121 -3.79 -5.74 -22.07
CA ASP A 121 -2.52 -6.20 -22.62
C ASP A 121 -1.48 -6.41 -21.51
N VAL A 122 -0.52 -7.30 -21.76
CA VAL A 122 0.61 -7.57 -20.86
C VAL A 122 1.87 -7.71 -21.70
N THR A 123 2.87 -6.90 -21.40
CA THR A 123 4.16 -7.01 -22.10
C THR A 123 4.84 -8.32 -21.77
N ASN A 124 5.58 -8.87 -22.75
CA ASN A 124 6.53 -9.95 -22.47
C ASN A 124 7.57 -9.46 -21.46
N HIS A 125 7.67 -10.15 -20.32
CA HIS A 125 8.66 -9.82 -19.32
C HIS A 125 10.07 -10.07 -19.88
N SER A 126 10.92 -9.07 -19.82
CA SER A 126 12.26 -9.11 -20.39
C SER A 126 13.31 -8.72 -19.36
N ILE A 127 14.46 -9.39 -19.38
CA ILE A 127 15.63 -9.03 -18.58
C ILE A 127 16.39 -7.82 -19.16
N ALA A 128 15.83 -7.15 -20.16
CA ALA A 128 16.35 -5.90 -20.69
C ALA A 128 16.27 -4.77 -19.64
N ARG A 129 17.14 -3.77 -19.80
CA ARG A 129 17.10 -2.56 -18.96
C ARG A 129 15.78 -1.81 -19.11
N GLU A 130 15.17 -1.87 -20.29
CA GLU A 130 13.95 -1.15 -20.62
C GLU A 130 13.00 -2.06 -21.40
N VAL A 131 11.71 -1.97 -21.07
CA VAL A 131 10.61 -2.56 -21.83
C VAL A 131 9.68 -1.43 -22.27
N VAL A 132 9.40 -1.36 -23.57
CA VAL A 132 8.56 -0.32 -24.20
C VAL A 132 7.48 -0.99 -25.03
N THR A 133 6.27 -0.44 -24.99
CA THR A 133 5.19 -0.86 -25.89
C THR A 133 4.32 0.34 -26.29
N PHE A 134 3.77 0.26 -27.51
CA PHE A 134 2.94 1.27 -28.13
C PHE A 134 1.49 0.78 -28.15
N PHE A 135 0.57 1.63 -27.73
CA PHE A 135 -0.86 1.35 -27.71
C PHE A 135 -1.61 2.42 -28.50
N THR A 136 -2.76 2.04 -29.03
CA THR A 136 -3.74 2.98 -29.57
C THR A 136 -5.03 2.77 -28.80
N LEU A 137 -5.26 3.61 -27.79
CA LEU A 137 -6.36 3.45 -26.83
C LEU A 137 -7.53 4.37 -27.21
N PRO A 138 -8.77 3.87 -27.24
CA PRO A 138 -9.93 4.74 -27.37
C PRO A 138 -10.14 5.60 -26.10
N PRO A 139 -11.06 6.58 -26.15
CA PRO A 139 -11.45 7.33 -24.95
C PRO A 139 -11.96 6.42 -23.83
N GLY A 140 -11.43 6.58 -22.64
CA GLY A 140 -11.67 5.66 -21.53
C GLY A 140 -10.70 5.87 -20.35
N ASP A 141 -10.83 5.01 -19.35
CA ASP A 141 -10.02 5.00 -18.14
C ASP A 141 -9.21 3.71 -18.09
N TYR A 142 -7.89 3.84 -17.93
CA TYR A 142 -6.95 2.72 -17.96
C TYR A 142 -5.99 2.78 -16.77
N ILE A 143 -5.57 1.62 -16.27
CA ILE A 143 -4.51 1.52 -15.27
C ILE A 143 -3.31 0.76 -15.84
N VAL A 144 -2.15 1.42 -15.83
CA VAL A 144 -0.85 0.82 -16.11
C VAL A 144 -0.22 0.35 -14.80
N VAL A 145 0.19 -0.92 -14.78
CA VAL A 145 0.79 -1.60 -13.63
C VAL A 145 2.21 -2.05 -13.97
N PRO A 146 3.25 -1.23 -13.71
CA PRO A 146 4.65 -1.66 -13.83
C PRO A 146 4.98 -2.76 -12.81
N GLN A 147 5.59 -3.85 -13.28
CA GLN A 147 5.79 -5.06 -12.49
C GLN A 147 7.07 -5.82 -12.86
N THR A 148 7.54 -6.65 -11.92
CA THR A 148 8.50 -7.72 -12.17
C THR A 148 7.75 -9.01 -12.51
N ASN A 149 8.42 -9.97 -13.16
CA ASN A 149 7.78 -11.24 -13.54
C ASN A 149 7.29 -12.05 -12.32
N VAL A 150 7.97 -11.94 -11.19
CA VAL A 150 7.64 -12.58 -9.91
C VAL A 150 7.55 -11.54 -8.78
N PRO A 151 6.80 -11.80 -7.70
CA PRO A 151 6.70 -10.89 -6.56
C PRO A 151 8.02 -10.77 -5.77
N ASN A 152 8.06 -9.82 -4.84
CA ASN A 152 9.16 -9.65 -3.87
C ASN A 152 10.54 -9.39 -4.50
N CYS A 153 10.57 -8.68 -5.62
CA CYS A 153 11.79 -8.16 -6.22
C CYS A 153 11.97 -6.68 -5.85
N ASP A 154 13.04 -6.36 -5.13
CA ASP A 154 13.41 -4.98 -4.77
C ASP A 154 14.18 -4.31 -5.91
N GLY A 155 13.57 -3.31 -6.55
CA GLY A 155 14.19 -2.60 -7.66
C GLY A 155 13.68 -1.17 -7.79
N LYS A 156 14.53 -0.26 -8.25
CA LYS A 156 14.11 1.09 -8.65
C LYS A 156 13.79 1.09 -10.14
N PHE A 157 12.80 1.86 -10.56
CA PHE A 157 12.46 2.01 -11.96
C PHE A 157 12.04 3.45 -12.29
N LEU A 158 12.15 3.78 -13.57
CA LEU A 158 11.56 4.97 -14.18
C LEU A 158 10.44 4.49 -15.09
N LEU A 159 9.22 4.96 -14.82
CA LEU A 159 8.09 4.84 -15.73
C LEU A 159 8.00 6.12 -16.57
N ARG A 160 7.76 5.95 -17.86
CA ARG A 160 7.42 7.02 -18.80
C ARG A 160 6.13 6.64 -19.51
N ILE A 161 5.16 7.53 -19.48
CA ILE A 161 3.92 7.41 -20.27
C ILE A 161 3.87 8.64 -21.16
N LEU A 162 3.86 8.42 -22.48
CA LEU A 162 3.75 9.48 -23.47
C LEU A 162 2.42 9.36 -24.21
N THR A 163 1.74 10.49 -24.41
CA THR A 163 0.50 10.56 -25.18
C THR A 163 0.58 11.67 -26.23
N ASP A 164 0.02 11.43 -27.40
CA ASP A 164 -0.10 12.42 -28.47
C ASP A 164 -1.32 13.34 -28.27
N GLU A 165 -2.40 12.80 -27.70
CA GLU A 165 -3.63 13.51 -27.36
C GLU A 165 -3.65 13.97 -25.89
N GLN A 166 -4.61 14.84 -25.55
CA GLN A 166 -4.75 15.34 -24.18
C GLN A 166 -5.27 14.22 -23.29
N SER A 167 -4.50 13.86 -22.29
CA SER A 167 -4.83 12.82 -21.31
C SER A 167 -4.44 13.26 -19.91
N ASN A 168 -5.24 12.89 -18.91
CA ASN A 168 -4.91 13.08 -17.51
C ASN A 168 -4.22 11.81 -17.00
N ILE A 169 -3.01 11.95 -16.46
CA ILE A 169 -2.22 10.81 -15.98
C ILE A 169 -1.74 11.09 -14.56
N TRP A 170 -2.04 10.18 -13.64
CA TRP A 170 -1.62 10.30 -12.24
C TRP A 170 -1.29 8.94 -11.62
N GLU A 171 -0.49 8.93 -10.56
CA GLU A 171 -0.30 7.73 -9.74
C GLU A 171 -1.49 7.57 -8.81
N VAL A 172 -2.06 6.37 -8.76
CA VAL A 172 -3.16 6.03 -7.86
C VAL A 172 -2.66 6.08 -6.41
N ASN A 173 -3.31 6.91 -5.61
CA ASN A 173 -2.97 7.13 -4.22
C ASN A 173 -4.23 7.35 -3.37
N GLU A 174 -4.10 7.19 -2.06
CA GLU A 174 -5.17 7.40 -1.09
C GLU A 174 -4.79 8.54 -0.15
N ASP A 175 -5.78 9.19 0.45
CA ASP A 175 -5.57 10.19 1.48
C ASP A 175 -5.27 9.55 2.83
N ASN A 176 -4.61 10.30 3.72
CA ASN A 176 -4.42 9.87 5.11
C ASN A 176 -5.65 10.31 5.91
N MET A 177 -6.58 9.40 6.16
CA MET A 177 -7.84 9.72 6.86
C MET A 177 -8.22 8.64 7.86
N VAL A 178 -8.66 9.06 9.05
CA VAL A 178 -9.39 8.21 9.99
C VAL A 178 -10.87 8.51 9.81
N PHE A 179 -11.61 7.55 9.27
CA PHE A 179 -13.03 7.72 8.93
C PHE A 179 -13.97 6.98 9.88
N ARG A 180 -13.43 6.19 10.83
CA ARG A 180 -14.19 5.69 11.98
C ARG A 180 -13.50 6.08 13.28
N ASN A 181 -14.22 6.77 14.16
CA ASN A 181 -13.72 7.12 15.48
C ASN A 181 -14.14 6.07 16.51
N ILE A 182 -13.37 4.98 16.54
CA ILE A 182 -13.61 3.83 17.42
C ILE A 182 -13.62 4.25 18.91
N SER A 183 -12.85 5.27 19.27
CA SER A 183 -12.81 5.76 20.66
C SER A 183 -14.14 6.37 21.10
N ALA A 184 -14.78 7.13 20.20
CA ALA A 184 -16.06 7.78 20.46
C ALA A 184 -17.22 6.78 20.46
N GLU A 185 -17.15 5.75 19.61
CA GLU A 185 -18.17 4.69 19.53
C GLU A 185 -18.32 3.92 20.86
N PHE A 186 -17.23 3.77 21.62
CA PHE A 186 -17.22 2.99 22.86
C PHE A 186 -17.19 3.82 24.16
N LEU A 187 -17.35 5.15 24.07
CA LEU A 187 -17.43 6.02 25.24
C LEU A 187 -18.73 5.82 26.04
N GLU A 188 -19.78 5.29 25.39
CA GLU A 188 -21.11 5.06 25.98
C GLU A 188 -21.38 3.58 26.33
N ASP A 189 -20.59 2.64 25.79
CA ASP A 189 -20.75 1.20 26.01
C ASP A 189 -19.93 0.70 27.21
N ALA A 190 -20.61 0.28 28.28
CA ALA A 190 -19.96 -0.41 29.40
C ALA A 190 -19.29 -1.71 28.89
N VAL A 191 -17.98 -1.89 29.16
CA VAL A 191 -17.30 -3.17 28.90
C VAL A 191 -17.94 -4.26 29.76
N VAL A 192 -18.80 -5.06 29.12
CA VAL A 192 -19.28 -6.32 29.68
C VAL A 192 -18.31 -7.41 29.20
N LEU A 193 -17.41 -7.84 30.08
CA LEU A 193 -16.63 -9.04 29.83
C LEU A 193 -17.56 -10.23 29.59
N PRO A 194 -17.12 -11.33 28.91
CA PRO A 194 -17.95 -12.51 28.66
C PRO A 194 -18.61 -13.13 29.91
N ASP A 195 -18.12 -12.80 31.10
CA ASP A 195 -18.61 -13.22 32.41
C ASP A 195 -19.56 -12.23 33.11
N GLY A 196 -20.01 -11.15 32.44
CA GLY A 196 -21.08 -10.27 32.93
C GLY A 196 -20.71 -9.37 34.12
N LYS A 197 -19.43 -9.29 34.49
CA LYS A 197 -18.97 -8.57 35.70
C LYS A 197 -18.46 -7.17 35.37
N ASN A 198 -18.83 -6.20 36.21
CA ASN A 198 -18.37 -4.81 36.13
C ASN A 198 -16.84 -4.73 36.34
N LEU A 199 -16.09 -4.71 35.25
CA LEU A 199 -14.63 -4.64 35.23
C LEU A 199 -14.11 -3.35 35.88
N ILE A 200 -14.80 -2.23 35.67
CA ILE A 200 -14.43 -0.91 36.17
C ILE A 200 -14.38 -0.92 37.71
N GLY A 201 -15.42 -1.46 38.35
CA GLY A 201 -15.47 -1.55 39.81
C GLY A 201 -14.31 -2.34 40.42
N LYS A 202 -13.91 -3.46 39.79
CA LYS A 202 -12.76 -4.24 40.23
C LYS A 202 -11.43 -3.50 40.05
N LEU A 203 -11.28 -2.77 38.94
CA LEU A 203 -10.07 -2.00 38.68
C LEU A 203 -9.91 -0.87 39.68
N LEU A 204 -10.98 -0.13 39.98
CA LEU A 204 -10.98 0.98 40.95
C LEU A 204 -10.68 0.53 42.39
N ILE A 205 -11.06 -0.69 42.77
CA ILE A 205 -10.73 -1.25 44.10
C ILE A 205 -9.25 -1.66 44.19
N LYS A 206 -8.68 -2.17 43.09
CA LYS A 206 -7.38 -2.82 43.08
C LYS A 206 -6.22 -1.90 42.67
N TYR A 207 -6.51 -0.85 41.92
CA TYR A 207 -5.51 0.04 41.33
C TYR A 207 -5.77 1.50 41.70
N PRO A 208 -4.71 2.33 41.79
CA PRO A 208 -4.87 3.78 41.95
C PRO A 208 -5.61 4.39 40.74
N PRO A 209 -6.18 5.60 40.87
CA PRO A 209 -6.89 6.28 39.78
C PRO A 209 -6.08 6.43 38.49
N GLU A 210 -4.76 6.57 38.60
CA GLU A 210 -3.83 6.61 37.48
C GLU A 210 -2.87 5.43 37.55
N VAL A 211 -2.79 4.67 36.46
CA VAL A 211 -1.92 3.49 36.35
C VAL A 211 -0.71 3.77 35.46
N ASP A 212 0.45 3.27 35.88
CA ASP A 212 1.66 3.28 35.05
C ASP A 212 1.69 2.10 34.06
N VAL A 213 2.72 2.09 33.20
CA VAL A 213 2.94 1.04 32.19
C VAL A 213 3.02 -0.37 32.78
N SER A 214 3.61 -0.53 33.98
CA SER A 214 3.78 -1.85 34.60
C SER A 214 2.46 -2.36 35.14
N GLN A 215 1.64 -1.48 35.70
CA GLN A 215 0.30 -1.77 36.18
C GLN A 215 -0.64 -2.06 35.01
N LEU A 216 -0.63 -1.24 33.95
CA LEU A 216 -1.40 -1.49 32.73
C LEU A 216 -1.04 -2.83 32.11
N GLN A 217 0.25 -3.16 32.01
CA GLN A 217 0.67 -4.45 31.49
C GLN A 217 0.14 -5.62 32.33
N LYS A 218 0.13 -5.51 33.67
CA LYS A 218 -0.46 -6.54 34.54
C LYS A 218 -1.96 -6.69 34.31
N ILE A 219 -2.68 -5.57 34.15
CA ILE A 219 -4.12 -5.55 33.87
C ILE A 219 -4.39 -6.24 32.54
N LEU A 220 -3.67 -5.85 31.48
CA LEU A 220 -3.88 -6.40 30.15
C LEU A 220 -3.48 -7.88 30.07
N LYS A 221 -2.38 -8.28 30.71
CA LYS A 221 -1.95 -9.69 30.74
C LYS A 221 -2.93 -10.63 31.46
N ALA A 222 -3.79 -10.13 32.34
CA ALA A 222 -4.75 -10.97 33.05
C ALA A 222 -5.84 -11.54 32.11
N HIS A 223 -6.26 -10.76 31.10
CA HIS A 223 -7.39 -11.10 30.23
C HIS A 223 -7.12 -10.87 28.73
N TRP A 224 -5.85 -10.84 28.32
CA TRP A 224 -5.44 -10.48 26.96
C TRP A 224 -6.17 -11.25 25.84
N LYS A 225 -6.50 -12.53 26.03
CA LYS A 225 -7.20 -13.35 25.02
C LYS A 225 -8.59 -12.82 24.64
N ALA A 226 -9.18 -11.94 25.44
CA ALA A 226 -10.47 -11.33 25.10
C ALA A 226 -10.33 -10.28 23.98
N TYR A 227 -9.21 -9.56 23.92
CA TYR A 227 -9.04 -8.38 23.03
C TYR A 227 -7.74 -8.37 22.23
N LEU A 228 -6.82 -9.32 22.45
CA LEU A 228 -5.56 -9.46 21.71
C LEU A 228 -5.32 -10.92 21.28
N LEU A 229 -4.53 -11.08 20.21
CA LEU A 229 -4.06 -12.37 19.71
C LEU A 229 -2.73 -12.81 20.32
N GLU A 230 -1.94 -11.87 20.84
CA GLU A 230 -0.66 -12.11 21.50
C GLU A 230 -0.63 -11.47 22.88
N LYS A 231 0.23 -11.97 23.78
CA LYS A 231 0.42 -11.34 25.10
C LYS A 231 1.04 -9.95 24.91
N PRO A 232 0.50 -8.89 25.53
CA PRO A 232 1.00 -7.54 25.33
C PRO A 232 2.43 -7.40 25.86
N SER A 233 3.32 -6.89 25.01
CA SER A 233 4.67 -6.47 25.40
C SER A 233 4.62 -5.21 26.24
N LEU A 234 5.79 -4.84 26.80
CA LEU A 234 5.91 -3.57 27.52
C LEU A 234 5.76 -2.39 26.55
N GLU A 235 6.23 -2.55 25.32
CA GLU A 235 6.22 -1.48 24.31
C GLU A 235 4.81 -1.16 23.85
N LEU A 236 4.00 -2.18 23.56
CA LEU A 236 2.58 -1.99 23.27
C LEU A 236 1.87 -1.23 24.41
N CYS A 237 2.15 -1.58 25.68
CA CYS A 237 1.55 -0.89 26.81
C CYS A 237 1.98 0.59 26.88
N LYS A 238 3.22 0.93 26.50
CA LYS A 238 3.65 2.34 26.41
C LYS A 238 2.90 3.08 25.30
N SER A 239 2.77 2.48 24.12
CA SER A 239 2.01 3.07 23.00
C SER A 239 0.56 3.32 23.37
N LEU A 240 -0.09 2.38 24.08
CA LEU A 240 -1.46 2.52 24.55
C LEU A 240 -1.63 3.64 25.59
N ILE A 241 -0.65 3.84 26.48
CA ILE A 241 -0.65 4.99 27.39
C ILE A 241 -0.54 6.28 26.59
N MET A 242 0.42 6.39 25.67
CA MET A 242 0.60 7.59 24.83
C MET A 242 -0.64 7.96 24.02
N LEU A 243 -1.49 7.00 23.66
CA LEU A 243 -2.75 7.24 22.96
C LEU A 243 -3.79 8.01 23.81
N ARG A 244 -3.69 7.94 25.14
CA ARG A 244 -4.66 8.53 26.09
C ARG A 244 -4.05 9.51 27.10
N ASP A 245 -2.73 9.57 27.18
CA ASP A 245 -1.96 10.41 28.09
C ASP A 245 -1.83 11.84 27.55
N TYR A 246 -2.94 12.59 27.55
CA TYR A 246 -3.00 13.97 27.04
C TYR A 246 -2.14 14.95 27.86
N ASN A 247 -1.80 14.61 29.11
CA ASN A 247 -0.97 15.41 30.00
C ASN A 247 0.50 14.96 30.03
N ILE A 248 0.89 13.95 29.24
CA ILE A 248 2.28 13.45 29.14
C ILE A 248 2.82 13.03 30.51
N SER A 249 1.95 12.43 31.33
CA SER A 249 2.26 11.96 32.68
C SER A 249 3.02 10.62 32.70
N GLY A 250 3.01 9.89 31.58
CA GLY A 250 3.44 8.50 31.50
C GLY A 250 2.46 7.53 32.16
N ARG A 251 1.24 7.99 32.48
CA ARG A 251 0.17 7.24 33.15
C ARG A 251 -1.14 7.39 32.39
N ILE A 252 -2.10 6.53 32.71
CA ILE A 252 -3.45 6.57 32.15
C ILE A 252 -4.48 6.44 33.28
N ASN A 253 -5.61 7.13 33.14
CA ASN A 253 -6.72 6.99 34.08
C ASN A 253 -7.32 5.58 33.97
N VAL A 254 -7.64 4.96 35.12
CA VAL A 254 -8.29 3.64 35.16
C VAL A 254 -9.61 3.62 34.39
N LEU A 255 -10.31 4.74 34.33
CA LEU A 255 -11.57 4.88 33.58
C LEU A 255 -11.38 4.82 32.06
N ASP A 256 -10.17 5.05 31.54
CA ASP A 256 -9.88 4.98 30.09
C ASP A 256 -9.50 3.56 29.63
N ILE A 257 -9.14 2.67 30.56
CA ILE A 257 -8.74 1.28 30.26
C ILE A 257 -9.85 0.49 29.54
N PRO A 258 -11.13 0.56 29.95
CA PRO A 258 -12.23 -0.09 29.24
C PRO A 258 -12.30 0.31 27.76
N VAL A 259 -12.16 1.60 27.46
CA VAL A 259 -12.20 2.11 26.08
C VAL A 259 -11.04 1.53 25.27
N LEU A 260 -9.83 1.47 25.85
CA LEU A 260 -8.69 0.81 25.20
C LEU A 260 -8.98 -0.67 24.92
N MET A 261 -9.59 -1.41 25.86
CA MET A 261 -9.91 -2.83 25.65
C MET A 261 -10.90 -3.03 24.48
N HIS A 262 -11.92 -2.18 24.36
CA HIS A 262 -12.84 -2.22 23.22
C HIS A 262 -12.15 -1.91 21.89
N MET A 263 -11.27 -0.90 21.86
CA MET A 263 -10.47 -0.60 20.68
C MET A 263 -9.58 -1.77 20.26
N LEU A 264 -8.89 -2.39 21.24
CA LEU A 264 -8.07 -3.59 21.01
C LEU A 264 -8.90 -4.74 20.45
N GLN A 265 -10.10 -4.98 21.01
CA GLN A 265 -11.01 -6.01 20.52
C GLN A 265 -11.46 -5.73 19.08
N PHE A 266 -11.80 -4.49 18.75
CA PHE A 266 -12.18 -4.10 17.40
C PHE A 266 -11.04 -4.35 16.40
N TRP A 267 -9.82 -3.90 16.72
CA TRP A 267 -8.65 -4.14 15.87
C TRP A 267 -8.30 -5.63 15.75
N ARG A 268 -8.45 -6.40 16.82
CA ARG A 268 -8.30 -7.86 16.77
C ARG A 268 -9.27 -8.48 15.75
N ILE A 269 -10.55 -8.11 15.78
CA ILE A 269 -11.56 -8.64 14.85
C ILE A 269 -11.21 -8.25 13.40
N ALA A 270 -10.75 -7.02 13.18
CA ALA A 270 -10.28 -6.59 11.86
C ALA A 270 -9.09 -7.43 11.37
N PHE A 271 -8.13 -7.74 12.25
CA PHE A 271 -6.95 -8.55 11.93
C PHE A 271 -7.31 -10.01 11.61
N GLU A 272 -8.22 -10.61 12.39
CA GLU A 272 -8.65 -12.01 12.21
C GLU A 272 -9.23 -12.29 10.81
N LYS A 273 -9.78 -11.28 10.11
CA LYS A 273 -10.24 -11.41 8.72
C LYS A 273 -9.13 -11.78 7.72
N PHE A 274 -7.87 -11.50 8.07
CA PHE A 274 -6.71 -11.71 7.19
C PHE A 274 -5.69 -12.72 7.73
N ASP A 275 -5.95 -13.33 8.89
CA ASP A 275 -5.15 -14.45 9.43
C ASP A 275 -5.58 -15.75 8.75
N ARG A 276 -5.08 -16.00 7.54
CA ARG A 276 -5.46 -17.15 6.70
C ARG A 276 -4.90 -18.50 7.19
N GLY A 277 -4.22 -18.58 8.34
CA GLY A 277 -3.57 -19.82 8.80
C GLY A 277 -3.46 -19.98 10.31
N SER A 278 -4.26 -20.90 10.86
CA SER A 278 -4.03 -21.59 12.14
C SER A 278 -3.61 -20.71 13.33
N HIS A 279 -4.31 -19.60 13.59
CA HIS A 279 -4.06 -18.71 14.72
C HIS A 279 -2.59 -18.25 14.82
N SER A 280 -1.93 -18.08 13.68
CA SER A 280 -0.50 -17.73 13.63
C SER A 280 -0.19 -16.36 14.21
N SER A 281 -1.24 -15.54 14.45
CA SER A 281 -1.13 -14.14 14.90
C SER A 281 -0.30 -13.28 13.94
N LYS A 282 -0.23 -13.70 12.68
CA LYS A 282 0.55 -13.07 11.62
C LYS A 282 -0.22 -13.06 10.32
N THR A 283 0.01 -12.03 9.52
CA THR A 283 -0.55 -11.93 8.17
C THR A 283 0.48 -11.35 7.23
N SER A 284 0.26 -11.51 5.93
CA SER A 284 1.11 -10.91 4.89
C SER A 284 1.08 -9.39 5.00
N SER A 285 2.23 -8.73 4.88
CA SER A 285 2.31 -7.27 4.89
C SER A 285 1.63 -6.63 3.68
N TYR A 286 1.39 -7.39 2.60
CA TYR A 286 0.56 -6.95 1.46
C TYR A 286 -0.91 -6.70 1.86
N ASN A 287 -1.39 -7.29 2.96
CA ASN A 287 -2.74 -7.07 3.46
C ASN A 287 -2.87 -5.75 4.26
N LEU A 288 -1.77 -5.05 4.54
CA LEU A 288 -1.78 -3.92 5.48
C LEU A 288 -2.72 -2.78 5.05
N ARG A 289 -2.84 -2.50 3.74
CA ARG A 289 -3.82 -1.51 3.25
C ARG A 289 -5.26 -1.90 3.61
N ALA A 290 -5.64 -3.14 3.32
CA ALA A 290 -6.98 -3.64 3.61
C ALA A 290 -7.24 -3.73 5.12
N LEU A 291 -6.23 -4.10 5.90
CA LEU A 291 -6.29 -4.10 7.37
C LEU A 291 -6.53 -2.71 7.94
N LEU A 292 -5.84 -1.68 7.45
CA LEU A 292 -6.06 -0.30 7.89
C LEU A 292 -7.47 0.18 7.56
N TRP A 293 -8.00 -0.20 6.39
CA TRP A 293 -9.38 0.08 6.00
C TRP A 293 -10.39 -0.56 6.96
N GLU A 294 -10.22 -1.85 7.27
CA GLU A 294 -11.06 -2.54 8.25
C GLU A 294 -10.92 -1.95 9.66
N ALA A 295 -9.74 -1.39 9.98
CA ALA A 295 -9.48 -0.64 11.20
C ALA A 295 -10.05 0.81 11.18
N GLY A 296 -10.70 1.23 10.09
CA GLY A 296 -11.35 2.56 10.00
C GLY A 296 -10.43 3.68 9.53
N SER A 297 -9.34 3.36 8.84
CA SER A 297 -8.37 4.34 8.33
C SER A 297 -7.92 4.07 6.89
N THR A 298 -7.52 5.12 6.19
CA THR A 298 -6.85 5.07 4.89
C THR A 298 -5.52 5.79 4.99
N VAL A 299 -4.56 5.36 4.19
CA VAL A 299 -3.23 5.95 4.16
C VAL A 299 -2.70 6.02 2.74
N SER A 300 -1.98 7.10 2.46
CA SER A 300 -1.21 7.26 1.24
C SER A 300 -0.17 6.16 1.06
N ASN A 301 0.24 5.93 -0.18
CA ASN A 301 1.32 5.02 -0.56
C ASN A 301 2.61 5.31 0.24
N LYS A 302 2.90 6.58 0.53
CA LYS A 302 4.09 6.95 1.28
C LYS A 302 4.02 6.54 2.75
N VAL A 303 2.88 6.79 3.39
CA VAL A 303 2.65 6.38 4.79
C VAL A 303 2.62 4.86 4.89
N LEU A 304 1.95 4.17 3.96
CA LEU A 304 1.91 2.71 3.94
C LEU A 304 3.31 2.10 3.78
N GLU A 305 4.15 2.65 2.88
CA GLU A 305 5.55 2.25 2.74
C GLU A 305 6.30 2.37 4.07
N CYS A 306 6.13 3.48 4.79
CA CYS A 306 6.74 3.71 6.10
C CYS A 306 6.26 2.71 7.15
N LEU A 307 4.95 2.41 7.19
CA LEU A 307 4.38 1.44 8.12
C LEU A 307 4.93 0.02 7.85
N VAL A 308 4.99 -0.42 6.59
CA VAL A 308 5.58 -1.72 6.23
C VAL A 308 7.05 -1.78 6.65
N LEU A 309 7.84 -0.73 6.38
CA LEU A 309 9.26 -0.71 6.76
C LEU A 309 9.47 -0.71 8.28
N ARG A 310 8.54 -0.14 9.04
CA ARG A 310 8.63 -0.03 10.49
C ARG A 310 8.17 -1.30 11.21
N PHE A 311 7.05 -1.89 10.77
CA PHE A 311 6.32 -2.90 11.53
C PHE A 311 6.33 -4.30 10.89
N ALA A 312 6.60 -4.41 9.59
CA ALA A 312 6.68 -5.71 8.94
C ALA A 312 8.08 -6.32 9.05
N LYS A 313 8.13 -7.64 9.19
CA LYS A 313 9.34 -8.45 9.15
C LYS A 313 9.14 -9.63 8.22
N ASN A 314 10.07 -9.85 7.28
CA ASN A 314 10.00 -10.95 6.31
C ASN A 314 8.64 -11.01 5.57
N CYS A 315 8.14 -9.88 5.09
CA CYS A 315 6.81 -9.74 4.45
C CYS A 315 5.62 -10.14 5.35
N THR A 316 5.80 -10.17 6.67
CA THR A 316 4.73 -10.50 7.62
C THR A 316 4.57 -9.41 8.66
N VAL A 317 3.35 -9.17 9.10
CA VAL A 317 2.98 -8.28 10.20
C VAL A 317 2.35 -9.13 11.29
N SER A 318 2.83 -9.02 12.53
CA SER A 318 2.19 -9.68 13.68
C SER A 318 1.02 -8.86 14.20
N ALA A 319 0.12 -9.52 14.94
CA ALA A 319 -1.03 -8.87 15.56
C ALA A 319 -0.60 -7.73 16.50
N GLU A 320 0.46 -7.93 17.30
CA GLU A 320 0.99 -6.85 18.16
C GLU A 320 1.54 -5.68 17.34
N CYS A 321 2.31 -5.94 16.27
CA CYS A 321 2.83 -4.89 15.38
C CYS A 321 1.75 -4.14 14.62
N PHE A 322 0.59 -4.74 14.39
CA PHE A 322 -0.55 -4.06 13.76
C PHE A 322 -1.25 -3.10 14.73
N VAL A 323 -1.29 -3.44 16.02
CA VAL A 323 -1.90 -2.61 17.05
C VAL A 323 -1.00 -1.43 17.46
N MET A 324 0.32 -1.63 17.45
CA MET A 324 1.31 -0.58 17.73
C MET A 324 1.37 0.49 16.65
#